data_AF-A0A8H3E9H5-F1
#
_entry.id   AF-A0A8H3E9H5-F1
#
_cell.length_a   1.000
_cell.length_b   1.000
_cell.length_c   1.000
_cell.angle_alpha   90.00
_cell.angle_beta   90.00
_cell.angle_gamma   90.00
#
_symmetry.space_group_name_H-M   'P 1'
#
loop_
_entity.id
_entity.type
_entity.pdbx_description
1 polymer ?
#
loop_
_entity_poly.entity_id
_entity_poly.type
_entity_poly.pdbx_seq_one_letter_code
_entity_poly.pdbx_strand_id
1 'polypeptide(L)'
;MRFSLALAALPVALVAASPAGRRCTGTISSLDDVTAAQKCTTININAFTVPAGKTFAISALDGTTINLLGDVKFGVANWAGPLFSIAGNKLVFNGNGHTFDGQGASYWDGQGGNGGVTKPHPMMKIKMSGTYSNVKVLNSPAHVYSISNPAALVMSKLTIDNSAGDKPNSKSVLSDGFDVSTTDLTIEDSTIYNQDDCIAINKGSNIIFQRNTCSGGHGISIGSVSADATVNNIQILNNKVVNNDQALRIKTKADATNASVTNVVFNGNTATGIKKYGVIVDQSYPSTLGTPGNNVAMSGISFGTNNIAVTSDAQRVAVNCGSKCTGTWDWSGLTVTGGKAGKVYNYKGIKAGTY
;
A
#
# COMPACT_ATOMS: atom_id res chain seq x y z
N MET A 1 56.41 14.74 -47.78
CA MET A 1 55.68 13.85 -46.85
C MET A 1 55.96 14.30 -45.43
N ARG A 2 54.97 14.92 -44.76
CA ARG A 2 55.01 15.24 -43.32
C ARG A 2 53.77 14.62 -42.71
N PHE A 3 53.95 13.58 -41.90
CA PHE A 3 52.88 12.95 -41.13
C PHE A 3 52.68 13.74 -39.84
N SER A 4 51.52 14.38 -39.69
CA SER A 4 51.06 14.93 -38.42
C SER A 4 50.24 13.86 -37.69
N LEU A 5 50.78 13.31 -36.60
CA LEU A 5 50.04 12.49 -35.66
C LEU A 5 49.15 13.40 -34.80
N ALA A 6 47.84 13.31 -34.96
CA ALA A 6 46.89 13.92 -34.03
C ALA A 6 46.66 12.97 -32.85
N LEU A 7 47.13 13.37 -31.67
CA LEU A 7 46.89 12.65 -30.42
C LEU A 7 45.46 12.98 -29.95
N ALA A 8 44.54 12.02 -30.08
CA ALA A 8 43.19 12.16 -29.54
C ALA A 8 43.21 11.92 -28.02
N ALA A 9 43.03 12.99 -27.24
CA ALA A 9 42.86 12.89 -25.79
C ALA A 9 41.43 12.40 -25.47
N LEU A 10 41.31 11.19 -24.92
CA LEU A 10 40.06 10.66 -24.36
C LEU A 10 39.74 11.42 -23.06
N PRO A 11 38.50 11.91 -22.86
CA PRO A 11 38.11 12.54 -21.62
C PRO A 11 38.00 11.49 -20.52
N VAL A 12 38.81 11.64 -19.48
CA VAL A 12 38.69 10.88 -18.23
C VAL A 12 37.40 11.35 -17.55
N ALA A 13 36.37 10.52 -17.58
CA ALA A 13 35.18 10.74 -16.77
C ALA A 13 35.55 10.59 -15.29
N LEU A 14 35.69 11.70 -14.56
CA LEU A 14 35.74 11.68 -13.11
C LEU A 14 34.39 11.16 -12.60
N VAL A 15 34.35 9.91 -12.16
CA VAL A 15 33.28 9.40 -11.31
C VAL A 15 33.46 10.10 -9.96
N ALA A 16 32.70 11.18 -9.72
CA ALA A 16 32.63 11.79 -8.41
C ALA A 16 32.04 10.76 -7.45
N ALA A 17 32.90 10.17 -6.61
CA ALA A 17 32.45 9.33 -5.51
C ALA A 17 31.51 10.16 -4.63
N SER A 18 30.29 9.67 -4.41
CA SER A 18 29.38 10.26 -3.43
C SER A 18 30.14 10.42 -2.10
N PRO A 19 30.00 11.56 -1.39
CA PRO A 19 30.71 11.75 -0.14
C PRO A 19 30.37 10.58 0.78
N ALA A 20 31.38 9.79 1.15
CA ALA A 20 31.21 8.70 2.08
C ALA A 20 30.66 9.29 3.38
N GLY A 21 29.44 8.91 3.76
CA GLY A 21 28.81 9.36 4.99
C GLY A 21 29.74 9.20 6.19
N ARG A 22 29.71 10.16 7.12
CA ARG A 22 30.51 10.04 8.34
C ARG A 22 29.97 8.82 9.11
N ARG A 23 30.84 7.83 9.37
CA ARG A 23 30.52 6.74 10.28
C ARG A 23 30.30 7.34 11.68
N CYS A 24 29.04 7.53 12.04
CA CYS A 24 28.61 8.06 13.32
C CYS A 24 27.20 7.57 13.63
N THR A 25 26.77 7.83 14.87
CA THR A 25 25.41 7.60 15.32
C THR A 25 24.76 8.93 15.64
N GLY A 26 23.75 9.30 14.86
CA GLY A 26 22.85 10.41 15.17
C GLY A 26 21.76 9.95 16.12
N THR A 27 21.35 10.81 17.06
CA THR A 27 20.21 10.55 17.95
C THR A 27 19.15 11.62 17.71
N ILE A 28 17.88 11.22 17.60
CA ILE A 28 16.73 12.10 17.44
C ILE A 28 15.84 11.94 18.67
N SER A 29 15.69 13.01 19.47
CA SER A 29 14.73 13.09 20.58
C SER A 29 13.78 14.29 20.42
N SER A 30 13.92 15.03 19.33
CA SER A 30 13.12 16.19 18.94
C SER A 30 13.30 16.47 17.44
N LEU A 31 12.49 17.35 16.85
CA LEU A 31 12.68 17.75 15.45
C LEU A 31 13.99 18.51 15.20
N ASP A 32 14.55 19.16 16.21
CA ASP A 32 15.78 19.96 16.09
C ASP A 32 17.02 19.08 15.85
N ASP A 33 16.97 17.83 16.30
CA ASP A 33 18.06 16.86 16.18
C ASP A 33 18.22 16.29 14.76
N VAL A 34 17.16 16.34 13.94
CA VAL A 34 17.06 15.67 12.64
C VAL A 34 18.20 16.08 11.70
N THR A 35 18.48 17.39 11.63
CA THR A 35 19.48 17.94 10.71
C THR A 35 20.89 17.41 10.99
N ALA A 36 21.22 17.21 12.27
CA ALA A 36 22.50 16.64 12.68
C ALA A 36 22.50 15.12 12.48
N ALA A 37 21.43 14.44 12.89
CA ALA A 37 21.35 12.98 12.86
C ALA A 37 21.41 12.40 11.44
N GLN A 38 20.75 13.03 10.46
CA GLN A 38 20.70 12.52 9.09
C GLN A 38 22.05 12.54 8.35
N LYS A 39 23.10 13.15 8.94
CA LYS A 39 24.49 13.12 8.42
C LYS A 39 25.26 11.86 8.85
N CYS A 40 24.65 11.01 9.67
CA CYS A 40 25.23 9.80 10.20
C CYS A 40 24.73 8.55 9.48
N THR A 41 25.57 7.52 9.41
CA THR A 41 25.25 6.20 8.85
C THR A 41 24.38 5.34 9.78
N THR A 42 24.22 5.76 11.03
CA THR A 42 23.25 5.18 11.97
C THR A 42 22.43 6.30 12.59
N ILE A 43 21.11 6.13 12.66
CA ILE A 43 20.18 7.07 13.29
C ILE A 43 19.36 6.30 14.33
N ASN A 44 19.38 6.77 15.57
CA ASN A 44 18.55 6.26 16.65
C ASN A 44 17.46 7.28 16.96
N ILE A 45 16.19 6.86 16.94
CA ILE A 45 15.03 7.70 17.20
C ILE A 45 14.49 7.32 18.58
N ASN A 46 14.67 8.18 19.57
CA ASN A 46 14.13 7.99 20.91
C ASN A 46 12.63 8.29 20.94
N ALA A 47 11.98 8.02 22.07
CA ALA A 47 10.61 8.48 22.29
C ALA A 47 10.54 10.01 22.30
N PHE A 48 9.62 10.59 21.54
CA PHE A 48 9.33 12.02 21.61
C PHE A 48 7.96 12.36 21.03
N THR A 49 7.48 13.58 21.33
CA THR A 49 6.27 14.13 20.70
C THR A 49 6.66 15.10 19.60
N VAL A 50 6.19 14.85 18.38
CA VAL A 50 6.28 15.78 17.26
C VAL A 50 5.27 16.92 17.50
N PRO A 51 5.69 18.21 17.46
CA PRO A 51 4.78 19.33 17.64
C PRO A 51 3.60 19.32 16.66
N ALA A 52 2.45 19.86 17.07
CA ALA A 52 1.25 19.90 16.26
C ALA A 52 1.49 20.64 14.92
N GLY A 53 0.94 20.09 13.83
CA GLY A 53 1.05 20.69 12.50
C GLY A 53 2.45 20.65 11.88
N LYS A 54 3.34 19.78 12.38
CA LYS A 54 4.70 19.59 11.86
C LYS A 54 4.90 18.17 11.32
N THR A 55 5.71 18.06 10.27
CA THR A 55 6.17 16.77 9.73
C THR A 55 7.47 16.37 10.43
N PHE A 56 7.58 15.11 10.84
CA PHE A 56 8.86 14.47 11.13
C PHE A 56 9.44 13.89 9.83
N ALA A 57 10.42 14.57 9.25
CA ALA A 57 11.01 14.22 7.95
C ALA A 57 12.46 13.77 8.09
N ILE A 58 12.83 12.64 7.50
CA ILE A 58 14.21 12.14 7.45
C ILE A 58 14.64 11.99 5.99
N SER A 59 15.75 12.61 5.60
CA SER A 59 16.43 12.34 4.33
C SER A 59 17.79 11.74 4.64
N ALA A 60 17.86 10.41 4.72
CA ALA A 60 19.04 9.69 5.18
C ALA A 60 20.04 9.46 4.04
N LEU A 61 21.31 9.31 4.42
CA LEU A 61 22.37 8.87 3.51
C LEU A 61 22.12 7.44 3.04
N ASP A 62 22.61 7.09 1.85
CA ASP A 62 22.48 5.73 1.33
C ASP A 62 23.10 4.70 2.27
N GLY A 63 22.43 3.57 2.47
CA GLY A 63 22.90 2.51 3.36
C GLY A 63 22.69 2.78 4.86
N THR A 64 22.06 3.90 5.24
CA THR A 64 21.86 4.24 6.66
C THR A 64 20.97 3.22 7.37
N THR A 65 21.39 2.82 8.57
CA THR A 65 20.56 2.04 9.50
C THR A 65 19.83 2.99 10.45
N ILE A 66 18.52 2.85 10.55
CA ILE A 66 17.65 3.68 11.38
C ILE A 66 16.93 2.77 12.37
N ASN A 67 17.05 3.07 13.66
CA ASN A 67 16.42 2.30 14.73
C ASN A 67 15.44 3.19 15.49
N LEU A 68 14.21 2.73 15.61
CA LEU A 68 13.25 3.28 16.57
C LEU A 68 13.58 2.67 17.94
N LEU A 69 13.80 3.50 18.94
CA LEU A 69 14.14 3.14 20.33
C LEU A 69 13.05 3.56 21.32
N GLY A 70 12.00 4.20 20.83
CA GLY A 70 10.86 4.65 21.62
C GLY A 70 9.71 5.11 20.74
N ASP A 71 8.55 5.26 21.35
CA ASP A 71 7.33 5.64 20.63
C ASP A 71 7.34 7.11 20.25
N VAL A 72 6.87 7.40 19.04
CA VAL A 72 6.73 8.76 18.50
C VAL A 72 5.26 9.11 18.44
N LYS A 73 4.89 10.20 19.13
CA LYS A 73 3.52 10.70 19.17
C LYS A 73 3.39 11.98 18.36
N PHE A 74 2.32 12.14 17.59
CA PHE A 74 2.07 13.38 16.83
C PHE A 74 1.09 14.31 17.55
N GLY A 75 1.45 15.59 17.65
CA GLY A 75 0.54 16.63 18.13
C GLY A 75 -0.62 16.86 17.16
N VAL A 76 -1.79 17.19 17.72
CA VAL A 76 -3.04 17.31 16.94
C VAL A 76 -3.16 18.71 16.32
N ALA A 77 -3.25 18.75 14.99
CA ALA A 77 -3.67 19.91 14.21
C ALA A 77 -4.41 19.44 12.95
N ASN A 78 -5.33 20.25 12.41
CA ASN A 78 -6.01 20.02 11.13
C ASN A 78 -5.19 20.62 9.98
N TRP A 79 -4.58 19.78 9.16
CA TRP A 79 -3.69 20.15 8.05
C TRP A 79 -3.51 18.94 7.13
N ALA A 80 -2.86 19.13 5.97
CA ALA A 80 -2.78 18.08 4.95
C ALA A 80 -1.82 16.92 5.30
N GLY A 81 -0.82 17.13 6.17
CA GLY A 81 0.25 16.16 6.40
C GLY A 81 1.29 16.14 5.26
N PRO A 82 2.14 15.09 5.17
CA PRO A 82 2.15 13.88 6.00
C PRO A 82 2.68 14.12 7.43
N LEU A 83 2.40 13.18 8.34
CA LEU A 83 2.94 13.22 9.71
C LEU A 83 4.42 12.81 9.74
N PHE A 84 4.75 11.66 9.14
CA PHE A 84 6.12 11.18 8.98
C PHE A 84 6.49 11.06 7.50
N SER A 85 7.73 11.39 7.16
CA SER A 85 8.28 11.10 5.85
C SER A 85 9.73 10.63 5.92
N ILE A 86 10.07 9.66 5.06
CA ILE A 86 11.43 9.15 4.95
C ILE A 86 11.85 9.04 3.49
N ALA A 87 13.08 9.42 3.20
CA ALA A 87 13.73 9.25 1.89
C ALA A 87 15.17 8.77 2.03
N GLY A 88 15.63 7.99 1.05
CA GLY A 88 17.01 7.51 0.94
C GLY A 88 17.11 6.14 0.27
N ASN A 89 18.31 5.71 -0.13
CA ASN A 89 18.49 4.43 -0.82
C ASN A 89 19.13 3.38 0.07
N LYS A 90 18.72 2.11 -0.11
CA LYS A 90 19.29 0.96 0.61
C LYS A 90 19.27 1.14 2.13
N LEU A 91 18.22 1.78 2.66
CA LEU A 91 18.09 2.01 4.09
C LEU A 91 17.68 0.71 4.79
N VAL A 92 18.07 0.60 6.06
CA VAL A 92 17.59 -0.43 6.98
C VAL A 92 16.83 0.27 8.09
N PHE A 93 15.49 0.30 8.01
CA PHE A 93 14.64 0.88 9.05
C PHE A 93 14.09 -0.23 9.97
N ASN A 94 14.53 -0.21 11.22
CA ASN A 94 14.14 -1.13 12.28
C ASN A 94 13.22 -0.41 13.27
N GLY A 95 11.92 -0.71 13.22
CA GLY A 95 10.94 -0.17 14.16
C GLY A 95 11.04 -0.76 15.56
N ASN A 96 11.71 -1.90 15.73
CA ASN A 96 11.90 -2.59 17.03
C ASN A 96 10.60 -2.79 17.84
N GLY A 97 9.44 -2.83 17.19
CA GLY A 97 8.13 -2.97 17.82
C GLY A 97 7.54 -1.67 18.38
N HIS A 98 8.22 -0.53 18.18
CA HIS A 98 7.77 0.78 18.64
C HIS A 98 6.70 1.39 17.72
N THR A 99 6.01 2.37 18.29
CA THR A 99 4.77 2.92 17.75
C THR A 99 4.95 4.35 17.24
N PHE A 100 4.37 4.62 16.07
CA PHE A 100 3.97 5.96 15.66
C PHE A 100 2.48 6.15 15.98
N ASP A 101 2.13 7.06 16.89
CA ASP A 101 0.75 7.35 17.30
C ASP A 101 0.23 8.62 16.62
N GLY A 102 -0.69 8.45 15.67
CA GLY A 102 -1.27 9.51 14.86
C GLY A 102 -2.43 10.24 15.53
N GLN A 103 -2.87 9.81 16.71
CA GLN A 103 -3.95 10.45 17.49
C GLN A 103 -5.28 10.59 16.71
N GLY A 104 -5.56 9.63 15.83
CA GLY A 104 -6.68 9.62 14.86
C GLY A 104 -8.05 9.92 15.45
N ALA A 105 -8.34 9.47 16.67
CA ALA A 105 -9.61 9.72 17.35
C ALA A 105 -9.95 11.22 17.53
N SER A 106 -8.95 12.10 17.49
CA SER A 106 -9.14 13.56 17.53
C SER A 106 -9.67 14.13 16.20
N TYR A 107 -9.59 13.36 15.11
CA TYR A 107 -9.91 13.76 13.74
C TYR A 107 -11.17 13.09 13.20
N TRP A 108 -11.45 11.86 13.62
CA TRP A 108 -12.47 11.04 12.97
C TRP A 108 -13.88 11.61 13.15
N ASP A 109 -14.58 11.73 12.02
CA ASP A 109 -15.88 12.41 11.89
C ASP A 109 -16.85 11.66 10.95
N GLY A 110 -16.50 10.44 10.53
CA GLY A 110 -17.32 9.59 9.66
C GLY A 110 -17.12 9.85 8.17
N GLN A 111 -16.37 10.88 7.79
CA GLN A 111 -16.23 11.31 6.39
C GLN A 111 -14.87 10.91 5.79
N GLY A 112 -13.96 10.35 6.61
CA GLY A 112 -12.63 9.93 6.18
C GLY A 112 -11.88 11.06 5.47
N GLY A 113 -11.24 10.75 4.35
CA GLY A 113 -10.60 11.74 3.47
C GLY A 113 -11.54 12.40 2.44
N ASN A 114 -12.83 12.03 2.41
CA ASN A 114 -13.79 12.49 1.40
C ASN A 114 -14.57 13.75 1.80
N GLY A 115 -14.36 14.25 3.03
CA GLY A 115 -15.06 15.42 3.55
C GLY A 115 -14.78 15.67 5.03
N GLY A 116 -15.56 16.58 5.62
CA GLY A 116 -15.48 16.92 7.04
C GLY A 116 -14.26 17.78 7.38
N VAL A 117 -13.65 17.51 8.54
CA VAL A 117 -12.43 18.23 8.97
C VAL A 117 -11.22 17.77 8.15
N THR A 118 -10.28 18.66 7.88
CA THR A 118 -9.00 18.31 7.27
C THR A 118 -8.20 17.40 8.21
N LYS A 119 -7.82 16.21 7.72
CA LYS A 119 -7.06 15.20 8.47
C LYS A 119 -5.70 15.03 7.80
N PRO A 120 -4.57 14.98 8.52
CA PRO A 120 -3.29 14.78 7.85
C PRO A 120 -3.20 13.37 7.27
N HIS A 121 -2.99 13.27 5.96
CA HIS A 121 -2.88 12.00 5.24
C HIS A 121 -1.97 12.12 4.01
N PRO A 122 -1.19 11.09 3.67
CA PRO A 122 -0.96 9.86 4.44
C PRO A 122 -0.25 10.15 5.77
N MET A 123 -0.41 9.29 6.77
CA MET A 123 0.35 9.40 8.01
C MET A 123 1.85 9.15 7.76
N MET A 124 2.19 8.10 7.01
CA MET A 124 3.55 7.65 6.72
C MET A 124 3.84 7.77 5.22
N LYS A 125 4.73 8.69 4.84
CA LYS A 125 5.20 8.82 3.45
C LYS A 125 6.56 8.12 3.27
N ILE A 126 6.56 6.98 2.58
CA ILE A 126 7.73 6.12 2.41
C ILE A 126 8.31 6.31 1.00
N LYS A 127 9.48 6.97 0.92
CA LYS A 127 10.24 7.19 -0.32
C LYS A 127 11.67 6.61 -0.21
N MET A 128 11.77 5.38 0.28
CA MET A 128 13.06 4.70 0.47
C MET A 128 13.11 3.35 -0.23
N SER A 129 14.32 2.87 -0.53
CA SER A 129 14.58 1.46 -0.89
C SER A 129 15.32 0.73 0.23
N GLY A 130 15.35 -0.59 0.21
CA GLY A 130 15.96 -1.42 1.26
C GLY A 130 14.90 -2.16 2.08
N THR A 131 15.00 -2.11 3.41
CA THR A 131 14.10 -2.83 4.33
C THR A 131 13.46 -1.90 5.33
N TYR A 132 12.16 -2.06 5.56
CA TYR A 132 11.38 -1.31 6.56
C TYR A 132 10.59 -2.31 7.40
N SER A 133 10.93 -2.47 8.69
CA SER A 133 10.43 -3.60 9.46
C SER A 133 10.00 -3.27 10.88
N ASN A 134 9.06 -4.07 11.41
CA ASN A 134 8.70 -4.08 12.83
C ASN A 134 8.23 -2.72 13.39
N VAL A 135 7.45 -1.97 12.61
CA VAL A 135 6.84 -0.68 13.01
C VAL A 135 5.37 -0.88 13.31
N LYS A 136 4.90 -0.32 14.43
CA LYS A 136 3.47 -0.15 14.70
C LYS A 136 3.04 1.27 14.33
N VAL A 137 1.95 1.39 13.57
CA VAL A 137 1.22 2.64 13.38
C VAL A 137 -0.13 2.50 14.09
N LEU A 138 -0.40 3.43 15.00
CA LEU A 138 -1.59 3.45 15.83
C LEU A 138 -2.44 4.67 15.49
N ASN A 139 -3.74 4.44 15.28
CA ASN A 139 -4.76 5.47 15.11
C ASN A 139 -4.34 6.56 14.08
N SER A 140 -4.18 6.18 12.81
CA SER A 140 -3.94 7.16 11.76
C SER A 140 -5.16 8.09 11.58
N PRO A 141 -4.95 9.39 11.29
CA PRO A 141 -6.07 10.31 11.03
C PRO A 141 -6.93 9.94 9.82
N ALA A 142 -6.33 9.36 8.78
CA ALA A 142 -7.00 8.73 7.64
C ALA A 142 -6.08 7.65 7.03
N HIS A 143 -5.71 7.73 5.74
CA HIS A 143 -4.78 6.81 5.07
C HIS A 143 -3.42 6.69 5.81
N VAL A 144 -2.90 5.47 5.91
CA VAL A 144 -1.73 5.14 6.74
C VAL A 144 -0.43 5.30 5.95
N TYR A 145 -0.09 4.33 5.10
CA TYR A 145 1.16 4.36 4.32
C TYR A 145 0.90 4.79 2.87
N SER A 146 1.68 5.74 2.39
CA SER A 146 1.84 6.01 0.95
C SER A 146 3.25 5.65 0.51
N ILE A 147 3.36 4.74 -0.44
CA ILE A 147 4.62 4.11 -0.83
C ILE A 147 5.02 4.51 -2.24
N SER A 148 6.24 5.01 -2.38
CA SER A 148 6.85 5.40 -3.64
C SER A 148 8.36 5.16 -3.59
N ASN A 149 8.79 3.89 -3.45
CA ASN A 149 10.20 3.53 -3.34
C ASN A 149 10.96 3.76 -4.67
N PRO A 150 12.22 4.23 -4.61
CA PRO A 150 13.05 4.50 -5.78
C PRO A 150 13.74 3.25 -6.36
N ALA A 151 13.81 2.17 -5.57
CA ALA A 151 14.33 0.85 -5.93
C ALA A 151 13.70 -0.19 -4.98
N ALA A 152 14.04 -1.47 -5.13
CA ALA A 152 13.43 -2.56 -4.37
C ALA A 152 13.26 -2.27 -2.87
N LEU A 153 12.05 -2.45 -2.36
CA LEU A 153 11.69 -2.25 -0.96
C LEU A 153 10.97 -3.50 -0.40
N VAL A 154 11.42 -3.95 0.77
CA VAL A 154 10.71 -4.96 1.56
C VAL A 154 10.18 -4.31 2.83
N MET A 155 8.86 -4.34 3.01
CA MET A 155 8.16 -3.89 4.21
C MET A 155 7.66 -5.12 4.97
N SER A 156 8.13 -5.36 6.20
CA SER A 156 7.82 -6.61 6.91
C SER A 156 7.44 -6.42 8.37
N LYS A 157 6.59 -7.31 8.89
CA LYS A 157 6.21 -7.34 10.32
C LYS A 157 5.62 -6.01 10.80
N LEU A 158 4.85 -5.34 9.94
CA LEU A 158 4.21 -4.07 10.28
C LEU A 158 2.88 -4.32 10.98
N THR A 159 2.53 -3.43 11.90
CA THR A 159 1.19 -3.41 12.51
C THR A 159 0.51 -2.09 12.22
N ILE A 160 -0.66 -2.12 11.62
CA ILE A 160 -1.57 -0.98 11.53
C ILE A 160 -2.74 -1.28 12.46
N ASP A 161 -2.93 -0.43 13.45
CA ASP A 161 -3.98 -0.57 14.45
C ASP A 161 -4.86 0.68 14.48
N ASN A 162 -5.90 0.66 13.64
CA ASN A 162 -6.98 1.63 13.64
C ASN A 162 -8.27 1.03 14.19
N SER A 163 -8.20 -0.04 14.99
CA SER A 163 -9.37 -0.74 15.53
C SER A 163 -10.28 0.17 16.37
N ALA A 164 -9.73 1.24 16.98
CA ALA A 164 -10.52 2.25 17.68
C ALA A 164 -11.50 3.02 16.76
N GLY A 165 -11.28 2.98 15.45
CA GLY A 165 -12.15 3.54 14.42
C GLY A 165 -13.46 2.77 14.22
N ASP A 166 -13.54 1.51 14.68
CA ASP A 166 -14.74 0.65 14.55
C ASP A 166 -15.78 0.88 15.65
N LYS A 167 -15.53 1.81 16.58
CA LYS A 167 -16.47 2.12 17.67
C LYS A 167 -17.85 2.43 17.08
N PRO A 168 -18.96 1.90 17.66
CA PRO A 168 -20.31 2.05 17.13
C PRO A 168 -20.81 3.49 17.31
N ASN A 169 -20.33 4.38 16.46
CA ASN A 169 -20.67 5.79 16.40
C ASN A 169 -20.54 6.28 14.95
N SER A 170 -20.93 7.53 14.69
CA SER A 170 -20.86 8.12 13.35
C SER A 170 -19.44 8.56 12.93
N LYS A 171 -18.39 8.14 13.65
CA LYS A 171 -17.00 8.58 13.45
C LYS A 171 -16.10 7.49 12.87
N SER A 172 -16.65 6.56 12.09
CA SER A 172 -15.84 5.60 11.35
C SER A 172 -14.78 6.30 10.50
N VAL A 173 -13.61 5.70 10.39
CA VAL A 173 -12.53 6.19 9.52
C VAL A 173 -12.71 5.63 8.12
N LEU A 174 -12.10 6.25 7.12
CA LEU A 174 -11.72 5.61 5.86
C LEU A 174 -10.19 5.61 5.83
N SER A 175 -9.59 4.51 6.28
CA SER A 175 -8.16 4.44 6.62
C SER A 175 -7.44 3.34 5.85
N ASP A 176 -7.12 3.58 4.58
CA ASP A 176 -6.34 2.63 3.79
C ASP A 176 -5.03 2.28 4.51
N GLY A 177 -4.68 1.00 4.54
CA GLY A 177 -3.45 0.51 5.15
C GLY A 177 -2.22 0.89 4.33
N PHE A 178 -2.21 0.47 3.06
CA PHE A 178 -1.12 0.73 2.13
C PHE A 178 -1.64 1.26 0.78
N ASP A 179 -1.36 2.53 0.49
CA ASP A 179 -1.56 3.13 -0.83
C ASP A 179 -0.27 3.00 -1.66
N VAL A 180 -0.33 2.23 -2.73
CA VAL A 180 0.84 1.78 -3.49
C VAL A 180 0.82 2.33 -4.91
N SER A 181 1.86 3.11 -5.24
CA SER A 181 2.14 3.61 -6.59
C SER A 181 3.64 3.51 -6.88
N THR A 182 4.13 2.30 -7.12
CA THR A 182 5.56 2.00 -7.19
C THR A 182 5.87 0.65 -7.84
N THR A 183 7.15 0.33 -8.01
CA THR A 183 7.62 -0.92 -8.58
C THR A 183 8.59 -1.62 -7.63
N ASP A 184 8.68 -2.95 -7.72
CA ASP A 184 9.59 -3.79 -6.92
C ASP A 184 9.36 -3.63 -5.41
N LEU A 185 8.15 -3.97 -4.98
CA LEU A 185 7.72 -3.86 -3.59
C LEU A 185 7.28 -5.23 -3.06
N THR A 186 7.76 -5.62 -1.89
CA THR A 186 7.21 -6.73 -1.12
C THR A 186 6.69 -6.22 0.21
N ILE A 187 5.43 -6.51 0.53
CA ILE A 187 4.85 -6.30 1.86
C ILE A 187 4.48 -7.65 2.44
N GLU A 188 5.05 -7.98 3.61
CA GLU A 188 4.90 -9.31 4.18
C GLU A 188 4.76 -9.37 5.70
N ASP A 189 4.17 -10.48 6.17
CA ASP A 189 4.08 -10.83 7.60
C ASP A 189 3.48 -9.71 8.47
N SER A 190 2.59 -8.90 7.90
CA SER A 190 2.04 -7.70 8.53
C SER A 190 0.59 -7.90 8.96
N THR A 191 0.14 -7.12 9.95
CA THR A 191 -1.24 -7.15 10.47
C THR A 191 -1.88 -5.78 10.33
N ILE A 192 -3.07 -5.73 9.74
CA ILE A 192 -3.80 -4.50 9.41
C ILE A 192 -5.22 -4.60 9.99
N TYR A 193 -5.52 -3.71 10.93
CA TYR A 193 -6.87 -3.45 11.44
C TYR A 193 -7.28 -2.04 11.01
N ASN A 194 -8.25 -1.94 10.10
CA ASN A 194 -8.66 -0.67 9.52
C ASN A 194 -10.10 -0.70 8.99
N GLN A 195 -10.51 0.39 8.32
CA GLN A 195 -11.89 0.62 7.86
C GLN A 195 -12.02 0.78 6.34
N ASP A 196 -10.90 0.80 5.61
CA ASP A 196 -10.88 0.82 4.14
C ASP A 196 -9.93 -0.26 3.62
N ASP A 197 -9.34 -0.11 2.43
CA ASP A 197 -8.49 -1.12 1.84
C ASP A 197 -7.32 -1.49 2.75
N CYS A 198 -7.09 -2.78 2.93
CA CYS A 198 -5.88 -3.27 3.58
C CYS A 198 -4.64 -2.83 2.78
N ILE A 199 -4.76 -2.90 1.46
CA ILE A 199 -3.83 -2.36 0.47
C ILE A 199 -4.63 -1.95 -0.78
N ALA A 200 -4.28 -0.80 -1.34
CA ALA A 200 -4.76 -0.28 -2.61
C ALA A 200 -3.58 -0.11 -3.58
N ILE A 201 -3.44 -1.04 -4.54
CA ILE A 201 -2.40 -0.97 -5.58
C ILE A 201 -2.90 -0.13 -6.75
N ASN A 202 -2.62 1.18 -6.73
CA ASN A 202 -3.16 2.10 -7.72
C ASN A 202 -2.37 2.13 -9.03
N LYS A 203 -1.05 1.88 -8.98
CA LYS A 203 -0.12 1.89 -10.13
C LYS A 203 1.17 1.13 -9.81
N GLY A 204 1.77 0.54 -10.84
CA GLY A 204 3.13 0.02 -10.84
C GLY A 204 3.23 -1.48 -11.06
N SER A 205 4.40 -2.07 -10.79
CA SER A 205 4.65 -3.47 -11.17
C SER A 205 5.55 -4.24 -10.23
N ASN A 206 5.55 -5.57 -10.34
CA ASN A 206 6.39 -6.45 -9.52
C ASN A 206 6.12 -6.23 -8.02
N ILE A 207 4.84 -6.33 -7.64
CA ILE A 207 4.40 -6.11 -6.25
C ILE A 207 3.95 -7.44 -5.66
N ILE A 208 4.49 -7.79 -4.51
CA ILE A 208 4.12 -8.98 -3.74
C ILE A 208 3.49 -8.54 -2.42
N PHE A 209 2.27 -8.96 -2.15
CA PHE A 209 1.59 -8.79 -0.87
C PHE A 209 1.31 -10.17 -0.28
N GLN A 210 2.11 -10.57 0.72
CA GLN A 210 2.09 -11.96 1.19
C GLN A 210 2.08 -12.19 2.70
N ARG A 211 1.42 -13.27 3.14
CA ARG A 211 1.37 -13.69 4.56
C ARG A 211 0.87 -12.59 5.51
N ASN A 212 0.04 -11.68 5.00
CA ASN A 212 -0.52 -10.60 5.80
C ASN A 212 -1.89 -10.97 6.38
N THR A 213 -2.27 -10.34 7.49
CA THR A 213 -3.62 -10.41 8.05
C THR A 213 -4.32 -9.06 7.87
N CYS A 214 -5.46 -9.06 7.20
CA CYS A 214 -6.32 -7.89 6.99
C CYS A 214 -7.63 -8.07 7.75
N SER A 215 -8.06 -7.08 8.52
CA SER A 215 -9.29 -7.17 9.31
C SER A 215 -10.07 -5.85 9.39
N GLY A 216 -11.39 -5.95 9.25
CA GLY A 216 -12.34 -4.85 9.47
C GLY A 216 -12.70 -4.02 8.23
N GLY A 217 -11.74 -3.80 7.32
CA GLY A 217 -11.85 -2.86 6.20
C GLY A 217 -12.48 -3.39 4.91
N HIS A 218 -11.91 -3.00 3.76
CA HIS A 218 -12.43 -3.28 2.42
C HIS A 218 -11.69 -4.40 1.65
N GLY A 219 -10.78 -5.12 2.31
CA GLY A 219 -10.05 -6.24 1.72
C GLY A 219 -8.77 -5.83 1.00
N ILE A 220 -8.27 -6.71 0.14
CA ILE A 220 -7.06 -6.50 -0.66
C ILE A 220 -7.48 -6.01 -2.04
N SER A 221 -7.07 -4.79 -2.40
CA SER A 221 -7.50 -4.12 -3.63
C SER A 221 -6.36 -3.83 -4.59
N ILE A 222 -6.61 -4.14 -5.86
CA ILE A 222 -5.92 -3.52 -6.99
C ILE A 222 -6.81 -2.37 -7.48
N GLY A 223 -6.27 -1.15 -7.42
CA GLY A 223 -6.95 0.09 -7.77
C GLY A 223 -7.46 0.91 -6.58
N SER A 224 -8.25 1.96 -6.79
CA SER A 224 -8.88 2.30 -8.08
C SER A 224 -7.85 2.69 -9.14
N VAL A 225 -7.80 1.93 -10.23
CA VAL A 225 -6.90 2.22 -11.35
C VAL A 225 -7.48 3.40 -12.11
N SER A 226 -6.68 4.47 -12.23
CA SER A 226 -7.04 5.72 -12.89
C SER A 226 -6.47 5.78 -14.31
N ALA A 227 -6.75 6.86 -15.04
CA ALA A 227 -6.12 7.08 -16.33
C ALA A 227 -4.59 7.05 -16.23
N ASP A 228 -3.92 6.55 -17.28
CA ASP A 228 -2.46 6.44 -17.41
C ASP A 228 -1.77 5.56 -16.34
N ALA A 229 -2.54 4.75 -15.62
CA ALA A 229 -2.02 3.79 -14.65
C ALA A 229 -1.85 2.41 -15.28
N THR A 230 -0.62 1.88 -15.19
CA THR A 230 -0.31 0.48 -15.49
C THR A 230 -0.11 -0.25 -14.19
N VAL A 231 -0.85 -1.34 -13.98
CA VAL A 231 -0.65 -2.30 -12.91
C VAL A 231 -0.27 -3.64 -13.54
N ASN A 232 0.93 -4.15 -13.26
CA ASN A 232 1.42 -5.36 -13.91
C ASN A 232 2.22 -6.27 -12.98
N ASN A 233 2.08 -7.58 -13.10
CA ASN A 233 2.85 -8.57 -12.33
C ASN A 233 2.66 -8.38 -10.81
N ILE A 234 1.43 -8.64 -10.36
CA ILE A 234 1.01 -8.52 -8.96
C ILE A 234 0.78 -9.91 -8.38
N GLN A 235 1.33 -10.16 -7.21
CA GLN A 235 1.18 -11.44 -6.50
C GLN A 235 0.58 -11.20 -5.12
N ILE A 236 -0.61 -11.75 -4.89
CA ILE A 236 -1.33 -11.69 -3.63
C ILE A 236 -1.34 -13.09 -3.02
N LEU A 237 -0.45 -13.35 -2.07
CA LEU A 237 -0.07 -14.71 -1.68
C LEU A 237 -0.31 -15.01 -0.19
N ASN A 238 -1.02 -16.08 0.13
CA ASN A 238 -1.11 -16.63 1.49
C ASN A 238 -1.62 -15.62 2.54
N ASN A 239 -2.47 -14.68 2.14
CA ASN A 239 -3.03 -13.69 3.08
C ASN A 239 -4.26 -14.24 3.80
N LYS A 240 -4.52 -13.71 4.99
CA LYS A 240 -5.72 -13.98 5.78
C LYS A 240 -6.58 -12.73 5.83
N VAL A 241 -7.82 -12.80 5.35
CA VAL A 241 -8.77 -11.68 5.33
C VAL A 241 -9.98 -11.98 6.22
N VAL A 242 -10.24 -11.15 7.21
CA VAL A 242 -11.27 -11.41 8.23
C VAL A 242 -12.22 -10.22 8.32
N ASN A 243 -13.54 -10.47 8.31
CA ASN A 243 -14.55 -9.44 8.59
C ASN A 243 -14.45 -8.16 7.73
N ASN A 244 -13.86 -8.27 6.53
CA ASN A 244 -13.80 -7.18 5.57
C ASN A 244 -15.08 -7.16 4.71
N ASP A 245 -15.35 -6.02 4.08
CA ASP A 245 -16.42 -5.91 3.10
C ASP A 245 -16.19 -6.84 1.91
N GLN A 246 -15.00 -6.78 1.33
CA GLN A 246 -14.56 -7.66 0.25
C GLN A 246 -13.38 -8.50 0.72
N ALA A 247 -13.16 -9.67 0.12
CA ALA A 247 -11.90 -10.37 0.32
C ALA A 247 -10.83 -9.87 -0.66
N LEU A 248 -11.07 -10.08 -1.95
CA LEU A 248 -10.13 -9.75 -3.04
C LEU A 248 -10.85 -8.90 -4.09
N ARG A 249 -10.24 -7.77 -4.46
CA ARG A 249 -10.87 -6.77 -5.34
C ARG A 249 -9.93 -6.27 -6.42
N ILE A 250 -10.47 -6.12 -7.64
CA ILE A 250 -9.89 -5.29 -8.70
C ILE A 250 -10.93 -4.24 -9.05
N LYS A 251 -10.59 -2.96 -8.90
CA LYS A 251 -11.47 -1.83 -9.19
C LYS A 251 -10.78 -0.87 -10.16
N THR A 252 -11.40 -0.58 -11.29
CA THR A 252 -10.88 0.41 -12.25
C THR A 252 -11.92 1.51 -12.45
N LYS A 253 -11.49 2.76 -12.55
CA LYS A 253 -12.43 3.87 -12.77
C LYS A 253 -13.11 3.72 -14.13
N ALA A 254 -14.41 3.99 -14.19
CA ALA A 254 -15.20 3.92 -15.41
C ALA A 254 -14.69 4.87 -16.50
N ASP A 255 -14.14 6.02 -16.08
CA ASP A 255 -13.58 7.07 -16.94
C ASP A 255 -12.08 6.91 -17.20
N ALA A 256 -11.41 5.89 -16.63
CA ALA A 256 -9.98 5.70 -16.84
C ALA A 256 -9.66 5.33 -18.30
N THR A 257 -8.71 6.05 -18.87
CA THR A 257 -8.19 5.82 -20.22
C THR A 257 -6.70 5.49 -20.18
N ASN A 258 -6.18 4.85 -21.23
CA ASN A 258 -4.75 4.52 -21.34
C ASN A 258 -4.20 3.79 -20.10
N ALA A 259 -5.00 2.88 -19.53
CA ALA A 259 -4.67 2.18 -18.29
C ALA A 259 -4.74 0.66 -18.50
N SER A 260 -4.05 -0.09 -17.63
CA SER A 260 -4.02 -1.54 -17.71
C SER A 260 -3.87 -2.22 -16.36
N VAL A 261 -4.45 -3.42 -16.24
CA VAL A 261 -4.26 -4.36 -15.13
C VAL A 261 -3.95 -5.73 -15.71
N THR A 262 -2.69 -6.15 -15.64
CA THR A 262 -2.22 -7.38 -16.28
C THR A 262 -1.42 -8.26 -15.35
N ASN A 263 -1.49 -9.59 -15.55
CA ASN A 263 -0.67 -10.57 -14.84
C ASN A 263 -0.82 -10.45 -13.31
N VAL A 264 -2.03 -10.75 -12.82
CA VAL A 264 -2.35 -10.76 -11.39
C VAL A 264 -2.57 -12.20 -10.94
N VAL A 265 -1.88 -12.59 -9.88
CA VAL A 265 -2.00 -13.91 -9.28
C VAL A 265 -2.51 -13.77 -7.84
N PHE A 266 -3.62 -14.42 -7.56
CA PHE A 266 -4.10 -14.66 -6.19
C PHE A 266 -3.87 -16.13 -5.84
N ASN A 267 -3.09 -16.43 -4.81
CA ASN A 267 -2.84 -17.83 -4.43
C ASN A 267 -2.68 -18.02 -2.92
N GLY A 268 -3.23 -19.09 -2.38
CA GLY A 268 -3.15 -19.45 -0.97
C GLY A 268 -3.94 -18.55 -0.02
N ASN A 269 -4.74 -17.59 -0.53
CA ASN A 269 -5.45 -16.66 0.34
C ASN A 269 -6.65 -17.34 1.00
N THR A 270 -6.87 -16.99 2.28
CA THR A 270 -8.03 -17.44 3.05
C THR A 270 -8.85 -16.24 3.51
N ALA A 271 -10.17 -16.38 3.52
CA ALA A 271 -11.03 -15.32 3.98
C ALA A 271 -12.29 -15.81 4.67
N THR A 272 -12.72 -15.11 5.72
CA THR A 272 -13.91 -15.45 6.52
C THR A 272 -14.67 -14.21 6.96
N GLY A 273 -16.00 -14.31 7.04
CA GLY A 273 -16.84 -13.20 7.51
C GLY A 273 -16.93 -12.05 6.50
N ILE A 274 -16.75 -12.35 5.21
CA ILE A 274 -16.76 -11.33 4.15
C ILE A 274 -18.18 -10.83 3.88
N LYS A 275 -18.39 -9.51 3.97
CA LYS A 275 -19.73 -8.92 4.14
C LYS A 275 -20.46 -8.55 2.84
N LYS A 276 -19.75 -8.32 1.73
CA LYS A 276 -20.32 -7.84 0.46
C LYS A 276 -19.98 -8.74 -0.72
N TYR A 277 -18.69 -8.99 -0.99
CA TYR A 277 -18.22 -9.79 -2.13
C TYR A 277 -16.98 -10.62 -1.74
N GLY A 278 -17.04 -11.93 -1.95
CA GLY A 278 -15.84 -12.78 -1.81
C GLY A 278 -14.74 -12.31 -2.77
N VAL A 279 -15.07 -12.25 -4.06
CA VAL A 279 -14.24 -11.65 -5.11
C VAL A 279 -15.07 -10.65 -5.92
N ILE A 280 -14.52 -9.46 -6.18
CA ILE A 280 -15.13 -8.49 -7.10
C ILE A 280 -14.10 -7.92 -8.08
N VAL A 281 -14.37 -8.07 -9.37
CA VAL A 281 -13.64 -7.41 -10.47
C VAL A 281 -14.61 -6.47 -11.16
N ASP A 282 -14.35 -5.17 -11.06
CA ASP A 282 -15.31 -4.14 -11.49
C ASP A 282 -14.64 -2.97 -12.20
N GLN A 283 -15.07 -2.71 -13.44
CA GLN A 283 -14.61 -1.58 -14.24
C GLN A 283 -15.55 -0.36 -14.18
N SER A 284 -16.51 -0.32 -13.24
CA SER A 284 -17.50 0.77 -13.12
C SER A 284 -17.23 1.76 -11.97
N TYR A 285 -16.09 1.68 -11.29
CA TYR A 285 -15.77 2.53 -10.14
C TYR A 285 -15.87 4.04 -10.52
N PRO A 286 -16.44 4.93 -9.67
CA PRO A 286 -16.82 4.73 -8.27
C PRO A 286 -18.18 4.04 -8.04
N SER A 287 -18.92 3.71 -9.09
CA SER A 287 -20.10 2.84 -8.94
C SER A 287 -19.67 1.43 -8.56
N THR A 288 -20.61 0.63 -8.05
CA THR A 288 -20.41 -0.80 -7.81
C THR A 288 -21.33 -1.58 -8.74
N LEU A 289 -20.75 -2.35 -9.66
CA LEU A 289 -21.44 -3.13 -10.67
C LEU A 289 -22.42 -2.29 -11.53
N GLY A 290 -22.04 -1.03 -11.81
CA GLY A 290 -22.72 -0.16 -12.77
C GLY A 290 -22.26 -0.40 -14.21
N THR A 291 -22.44 0.58 -15.09
CA THR A 291 -21.91 0.51 -16.47
C THR A 291 -20.38 0.47 -16.45
N PRO A 292 -19.74 -0.62 -16.93
CA PRO A 292 -18.29 -0.71 -16.93
C PRO A 292 -17.67 0.24 -17.96
N GLY A 293 -16.52 0.82 -17.62
CA GLY A 293 -15.66 1.51 -18.56
C GLY A 293 -15.03 0.55 -19.57
N ASN A 294 -14.77 1.03 -20.78
CA ASN A 294 -14.25 0.21 -21.89
C ASN A 294 -12.78 0.49 -22.23
N ASN A 295 -12.06 1.23 -21.37
CA ASN A 295 -10.77 1.79 -21.71
C ASN A 295 -9.58 1.30 -20.87
N VAL A 296 -9.84 0.50 -19.83
CA VAL A 296 -8.78 -0.18 -19.06
C VAL A 296 -8.59 -1.60 -19.59
N ALA A 297 -7.40 -1.88 -20.12
CA ALA A 297 -7.06 -3.22 -20.58
C ALA A 297 -6.87 -4.18 -19.40
N MET A 298 -7.52 -5.34 -19.41
CA MET A 298 -7.42 -6.31 -18.32
C MET A 298 -7.18 -7.72 -18.85
N SER A 299 -6.13 -8.38 -18.38
CA SER A 299 -5.80 -9.75 -18.81
C SER A 299 -4.92 -10.48 -17.80
N GLY A 300 -4.88 -11.82 -17.88
CA GLY A 300 -3.99 -12.62 -17.03
C GLY A 300 -4.33 -12.53 -15.54
N ILE A 301 -5.62 -12.53 -15.18
CA ILE A 301 -6.07 -12.58 -13.79
C ILE A 301 -6.29 -14.04 -13.41
N SER A 302 -5.53 -14.55 -12.45
CA SER A 302 -5.53 -15.98 -12.11
C SER A 302 -5.66 -16.23 -10.62
N PHE A 303 -6.32 -17.35 -10.29
CA PHE A 303 -6.46 -17.85 -8.93
C PHE A 303 -5.89 -19.27 -8.86
N GLY A 304 -4.83 -19.42 -8.07
CA GLY A 304 -4.46 -20.72 -7.50
C GLY A 304 -5.44 -21.11 -6.38
N THR A 305 -5.00 -21.90 -5.40
CA THR A 305 -5.88 -22.36 -4.31
C THR A 305 -6.26 -21.20 -3.39
N ASN A 306 -7.51 -20.76 -3.41
CA ASN A 306 -8.02 -19.73 -2.51
C ASN A 306 -9.33 -20.21 -1.87
N ASN A 307 -9.49 -20.00 -0.56
CA ASN A 307 -10.65 -20.46 0.19
C ASN A 307 -11.33 -19.27 0.90
N ILE A 308 -12.52 -18.90 0.45
CA ILE A 308 -13.25 -17.72 0.91
C ILE A 308 -14.62 -18.15 1.43
N ALA A 309 -14.99 -17.68 2.62
CA ALA A 309 -16.31 -17.83 3.20
C ALA A 309 -16.96 -16.46 3.39
N VAL A 310 -18.08 -16.24 2.70
CA VAL A 310 -18.84 -14.99 2.76
C VAL A 310 -20.06 -15.14 3.68
N THR A 311 -20.56 -14.02 4.23
CA THR A 311 -21.78 -14.01 5.05
C THR A 311 -23.03 -14.27 4.20
N SER A 312 -24.17 -14.57 4.84
CA SER A 312 -25.42 -14.96 4.17
C SER A 312 -25.95 -13.95 3.15
N ASP A 313 -25.68 -12.66 3.35
CA ASP A 313 -26.15 -11.59 2.47
C ASP A 313 -25.15 -11.15 1.41
N ALA A 314 -23.89 -11.57 1.54
CA ALA A 314 -22.83 -11.28 0.59
C ALA A 314 -23.00 -12.08 -0.71
N GLN A 315 -22.39 -11.59 -1.79
CA GLN A 315 -22.23 -12.31 -3.04
C GLN A 315 -20.89 -13.02 -3.08
N ARG A 316 -20.85 -14.22 -3.67
CA ARG A 316 -19.60 -14.99 -3.75
C ARG A 316 -18.59 -14.36 -4.71
N VAL A 317 -18.99 -14.15 -5.96
CA VAL A 317 -18.13 -13.61 -7.01
C VAL A 317 -18.90 -12.67 -7.91
N ALA A 318 -18.34 -11.50 -8.24
CA ALA A 318 -18.88 -10.62 -9.27
C ALA A 318 -17.78 -10.18 -10.25
N VAL A 319 -18.10 -10.20 -11.54
CA VAL A 319 -17.20 -9.79 -12.63
C VAL A 319 -17.95 -8.89 -13.60
N ASN A 320 -17.62 -7.59 -13.55
CA ASN A 320 -18.17 -6.53 -14.39
C ASN A 320 -17.07 -5.94 -15.28
N CYS A 321 -16.86 -6.59 -16.41
CA CYS A 321 -15.87 -6.22 -17.41
C CYS A 321 -16.48 -5.38 -18.53
N GLY A 322 -15.73 -4.39 -19.01
CA GLY A 322 -15.92 -3.75 -20.29
C GLY A 322 -15.27 -4.53 -21.43
N SER A 323 -15.23 -3.94 -22.62
CA SER A 323 -14.80 -4.60 -23.85
C SER A 323 -13.31 -4.93 -23.94
N LYS A 324 -12.47 -4.40 -23.04
CA LYS A 324 -11.01 -4.62 -23.03
C LYS A 324 -10.53 -5.67 -22.00
N CYS A 325 -11.44 -6.42 -21.39
CA CYS A 325 -11.08 -7.67 -20.72
C CYS A 325 -10.78 -8.75 -21.77
N THR A 326 -9.60 -9.38 -21.70
CA THR A 326 -9.11 -10.32 -22.73
C THR A 326 -8.38 -11.52 -22.13
N GLY A 327 -8.22 -12.55 -22.96
CA GLY A 327 -7.51 -13.79 -22.62
C GLY A 327 -8.41 -14.84 -21.96
N THR A 328 -7.76 -15.81 -21.33
CA THR A 328 -8.40 -16.78 -20.45
C THR A 328 -7.88 -16.58 -19.03
N TRP A 329 -8.78 -16.49 -18.07
CA TRP A 329 -8.49 -16.31 -16.65
C TRP A 329 -8.71 -17.66 -15.96
N ASP A 330 -7.64 -18.27 -15.44
CA ASP A 330 -7.76 -19.55 -14.73
C ASP A 330 -8.14 -19.28 -13.27
N TRP A 331 -9.41 -19.53 -12.94
CA TRP A 331 -9.96 -19.39 -11.59
C TRP A 331 -10.29 -20.76 -10.98
N SER A 332 -9.78 -21.85 -11.55
CA SER A 332 -10.13 -23.20 -11.12
C SER A 332 -9.72 -23.53 -9.67
N GLY A 333 -8.73 -22.81 -9.13
CA GLY A 333 -8.34 -22.94 -7.72
C GLY A 333 -9.18 -22.09 -6.74
N LEU A 334 -10.09 -21.24 -7.22
CA LEU A 334 -10.92 -20.39 -6.37
C LEU A 334 -12.12 -21.19 -5.81
N THR A 335 -12.23 -21.23 -4.48
CA THR A 335 -13.42 -21.71 -3.77
C THR A 335 -14.02 -20.58 -2.94
N VAL A 336 -15.28 -20.24 -3.21
CA VAL A 336 -16.06 -19.30 -2.40
C VAL A 336 -17.34 -19.99 -1.92
N THR A 337 -17.61 -19.92 -0.63
CA THR A 337 -18.77 -20.58 0.02
C THR A 337 -19.61 -19.59 0.81
N GLY A 338 -20.85 -19.98 1.14
CA GLY A 338 -21.81 -19.12 1.80
C GLY A 338 -22.50 -18.15 0.84
N GLY A 339 -23.26 -17.22 1.41
CA GLY A 339 -23.92 -16.13 0.70
C GLY A 339 -24.73 -16.54 -0.55
N LYS A 340 -24.83 -15.60 -1.48
CA LYS A 340 -25.60 -15.70 -2.72
C LYS A 340 -24.64 -15.78 -3.92
N ALA A 341 -25.12 -16.36 -5.02
CA ALA A 341 -24.39 -16.26 -6.28
C ALA A 341 -24.26 -14.79 -6.71
N GLY A 342 -23.22 -14.48 -7.49
CA GLY A 342 -23.05 -13.16 -8.10
C GLY A 342 -24.19 -12.77 -9.02
N LYS A 343 -24.57 -11.49 -9.02
CA LYS A 343 -25.57 -10.95 -9.95
C LYS A 343 -24.98 -10.51 -11.30
N VAL A 344 -23.70 -10.12 -11.33
CA VAL A 344 -23.02 -9.66 -12.53
C VAL A 344 -21.80 -10.53 -12.78
N TYR A 345 -21.81 -11.21 -13.93
CA TYR A 345 -20.73 -12.08 -14.38
C TYR A 345 -20.71 -12.08 -15.91
N ASN A 346 -20.28 -10.96 -16.50
CA ASN A 346 -20.43 -10.71 -17.94
C ASN A 346 -19.20 -11.12 -18.78
N TYR A 347 -18.08 -11.48 -18.14
CA TYR A 347 -16.87 -11.92 -18.82
C TYR A 347 -16.84 -13.44 -19.00
N LYS A 348 -16.83 -13.90 -20.25
CA LYS A 348 -16.89 -15.34 -20.59
C LYS A 348 -15.54 -16.05 -20.58
N GLY A 349 -14.43 -15.31 -20.54
CA GLY A 349 -13.07 -15.87 -20.61
C GLY A 349 -12.56 -16.47 -19.30
N ILE A 350 -13.43 -16.95 -18.40
CA ILE A 350 -13.03 -17.46 -17.08
C ILE A 350 -13.24 -18.97 -17.02
N LYS A 351 -12.17 -19.71 -16.74
CA LYS A 351 -12.25 -21.11 -16.32
C LYS A 351 -12.58 -21.12 -14.82
N ALA A 352 -13.85 -21.31 -14.51
CA ALA A 352 -14.39 -21.16 -13.16
C ALA A 352 -13.86 -22.24 -12.18
N GLY A 353 -13.80 -21.85 -10.91
CA GLY A 353 -13.68 -22.73 -9.75
C GLY A 353 -15.05 -23.03 -9.15
N THR A 354 -15.13 -23.13 -7.82
CA THR A 354 -16.38 -23.42 -7.09
C THR A 354 -16.87 -22.18 -6.36
N TYR A 355 -17.92 -21.52 -6.86
CA TYR A 355 -18.52 -20.31 -6.27
C TYR A 355 -19.90 -19.98 -6.84
#